data_AF-A0A1C0V4B5-F1
#
_entry.id   AF-A0A1C0V4B5-F1
#
_cell.length_a   1.000
_cell.length_b   1.000
_cell.length_c   1.000
_cell.angle_alpha   90.00
_cell.angle_beta   90.00
_cell.angle_gamma   90.00
#
_symmetry.space_group_name_H-M   'P 1'
#
loop_
_entity.id
_entity.type
_entity.pdbx_description
1 polymer ?
#
loop_
_entity_poly.entity_id
_entity_poly.type
_entity_poly.pdbx_seq_one_letter_code
_entity_poly.pdbx_strand_id
1 'polypeptide(L)'
;MQKYLEFTHRFLLLTTSWLASSILLTSPSQAATIALSQGRLLFTNFSQSPTSTFTNTDTNATSIFNGGNVATNADAIAYLGTTPPVGYSSTFNQAFGENNGYLGIGKSKSTIQGIFDVNNNTHFSFNFTGDLNLATFTDNPQQESASASGNLGFALINLANNNVLDYFQVGGSLTTAGNDSLTYQNSKNVKFGAFTMSNIAGEQEFTTTAFNGYLNHYFQDETTVALVAYNSTQSKVAVPTPSMLPALIFGWGAISLGLKRKRQKSSEACLSEKH
;
A
#
# COMPACT_ATOMS: atom_id res chain seq x y z
N MET A 1 -40.05 -12.10 9.49
CA MET A 1 -38.71 -12.12 8.88
C MET A 1 -38.37 -10.90 8.03
N GLN A 2 -39.33 -10.07 7.57
CA GLN A 2 -39.05 -8.85 6.79
C GLN A 2 -38.58 -7.63 7.62
N LYS A 3 -38.82 -7.58 8.94
CA LYS A 3 -38.49 -6.40 9.77
C LYS A 3 -37.00 -6.30 10.20
N TYR A 4 -36.21 -7.36 10.05
CA TYR A 4 -34.78 -7.33 10.39
C TYR A 4 -33.87 -6.99 9.20
N LEU A 5 -34.41 -7.03 7.97
CA LEU A 5 -33.64 -6.74 6.75
C LEU A 5 -33.59 -5.23 6.44
N GLU A 6 -34.58 -4.45 6.88
CA GLU A 6 -34.57 -2.99 6.71
C GLU A 6 -33.69 -2.27 7.74
N PHE A 7 -33.44 -2.89 8.90
CA PHE A 7 -32.62 -2.29 9.96
C PHE A 7 -31.12 -2.34 9.65
N THR A 8 -30.67 -3.32 8.87
CA THR A 8 -29.26 -3.44 8.45
C THR A 8 -28.91 -2.54 7.27
N HIS A 9 -29.89 -2.08 6.50
CA HIS A 9 -29.65 -1.12 5.41
C HIS A 9 -29.52 0.34 5.89
N ARG A 10 -30.07 0.69 7.06
CA ARG A 10 -29.98 2.07 7.60
C ARG A 10 -28.72 2.35 8.44
N PHE A 11 -27.99 1.31 8.86
CA PHE A 11 -26.78 1.49 9.68
C PHE A 11 -25.49 1.64 8.86
N LEU A 12 -25.52 1.35 7.55
CA LEU A 12 -24.35 1.51 6.67
C LEU A 12 -24.14 2.96 6.18
N LEU A 13 -25.08 3.87 6.42
CA LEU A 13 -25.02 5.27 5.95
C LEU A 13 -24.63 6.28 7.04
N LEU A 14 -24.20 5.83 8.23
CA LEU A 14 -23.80 6.73 9.33
C LEU A 14 -22.29 6.81 9.55
N THR A 15 -21.46 6.14 8.76
CA THR A 15 -19.99 6.19 8.89
C THR A 15 -19.33 7.32 8.08
N THR A 16 -20.10 8.11 7.32
CA THR A 16 -19.58 9.24 6.53
C THR A 16 -19.42 10.53 7.35
N SER A 17 -19.80 10.56 8.63
CA SER A 17 -19.81 11.78 9.45
C SER A 17 -18.67 11.90 10.46
N TRP A 18 -17.67 11.02 10.43
CA TRP A 18 -16.50 11.08 11.34
C TRP A 18 -15.18 11.48 10.67
N LEU A 19 -15.15 11.70 9.36
CA LEU A 19 -13.97 12.29 8.70
C LEU A 19 -14.01 13.84 8.68
N ALA A 20 -15.12 14.47 9.07
CA ALA A 20 -15.32 15.92 8.92
C ALA A 20 -15.19 16.73 10.23
N SER A 21 -15.20 16.10 11.41
CA SER A 21 -15.34 16.82 12.70
C SER A 21 -14.07 16.90 13.55
N SER A 22 -12.93 16.46 13.03
CA SER A 22 -11.63 16.53 13.72
C SER A 22 -10.57 17.31 12.93
N ILE A 23 -10.99 18.28 12.12
CA ILE A 23 -10.10 19.38 11.73
C ILE A 23 -10.16 20.39 12.87
N LEU A 24 -9.29 20.22 13.87
CA LEU A 24 -8.99 21.31 14.79
C LEU A 24 -8.60 22.53 13.93
N LEU A 25 -9.19 23.69 14.24
CA LEU A 25 -8.79 24.98 13.70
C LEU A 25 -7.30 25.21 14.02
N THR A 26 -6.41 24.74 13.14
CA THR A 26 -5.00 25.14 13.16
C THR A 26 -4.93 26.54 12.55
N SER A 27 -4.27 27.44 13.27
CA SER A 27 -3.97 28.77 12.74
C SER A 27 -3.08 28.64 11.49
N PRO A 28 -3.20 29.50 10.47
CA PRO A 28 -2.38 29.50 9.25
C PRO A 28 -0.85 29.57 9.45
N SER A 29 -0.38 29.64 10.70
CA SER A 29 1.03 29.64 11.08
C SER A 29 1.62 28.24 11.30
N GLN A 30 0.84 27.16 11.22
CA GLN A 30 1.32 25.77 11.34
C GLN A 30 0.87 24.98 10.12
N ALA A 31 1.82 24.54 9.29
CA ALA A 31 1.52 23.67 8.15
C ALA A 31 1.18 22.27 8.69
N ALA A 32 0.02 21.74 8.31
CA ALA A 32 -0.41 20.40 8.63
C ALA A 32 -0.39 19.51 7.38
N THR A 33 0.03 18.27 7.56
CA THR A 33 0.05 17.25 6.50
C THR A 33 -0.56 15.95 7.00
N ILE A 34 -1.46 15.38 6.20
CA ILE A 34 -2.24 14.19 6.55
C ILE A 34 -2.19 13.18 5.41
N ALA A 35 -2.04 11.90 5.76
CA ALA A 35 -2.24 10.80 4.83
C ALA A 35 -3.10 9.70 5.48
N LEU A 36 -4.09 9.20 4.75
CA LEU A 36 -4.96 8.11 5.15
C LEU A 36 -5.04 7.06 4.05
N SER A 37 -4.93 5.79 4.43
CA SER A 37 -5.14 4.66 3.53
C SER A 37 -5.91 3.55 4.24
N GLN A 38 -7.04 3.16 3.68
CA GLN A 38 -7.90 2.11 4.21
C GLN A 38 -8.34 1.16 3.11
N GLY A 39 -8.24 -0.14 3.36
CA GLY A 39 -8.70 -1.19 2.47
C GLY A 39 -9.61 -2.17 3.20
N ARG A 40 -10.72 -2.59 2.59
CA ARG A 40 -11.63 -3.60 3.14
C ARG A 40 -12.01 -4.63 2.09
N LEU A 41 -12.12 -5.89 2.52
CA LEU A 41 -12.60 -7.03 1.74
C LEU A 41 -13.56 -7.86 2.57
N LEU A 42 -14.67 -8.25 1.96
CA LEU A 42 -15.66 -9.16 2.53
C LEU A 42 -15.97 -10.25 1.50
N PHE A 43 -15.90 -11.50 1.93
CA PHE A 43 -16.23 -12.68 1.14
C PHE A 43 -17.43 -13.40 1.76
N THR A 44 -18.43 -13.72 0.96
CA THR A 44 -19.70 -14.33 1.40
C THR A 44 -20.22 -15.32 0.36
N ASN A 45 -21.26 -16.08 0.71
CA ASN A 45 -21.97 -16.98 -0.20
C ASN A 45 -21.03 -17.96 -0.92
N PHE A 46 -20.08 -18.55 -0.19
CA PHE A 46 -19.25 -19.61 -0.74
C PHE A 46 -20.12 -20.81 -1.12
N SER A 47 -19.83 -21.46 -2.26
CA SER A 47 -20.51 -22.69 -2.68
C SER A 47 -20.20 -23.89 -1.76
N GLN A 48 -19.13 -23.80 -0.99
CA GLN A 48 -18.64 -24.83 -0.08
C GLN A 48 -17.79 -24.21 1.03
N SER A 49 -17.74 -24.87 2.21
CA SER A 49 -16.95 -24.42 3.35
C SER A 49 -15.46 -24.78 3.19
N PRO A 50 -14.54 -23.96 3.73
CA PRO A 50 -13.13 -24.31 3.75
C PRO A 50 -12.86 -25.47 4.72
N THR A 51 -11.96 -26.37 4.35
CA THR A 51 -11.47 -27.48 5.18
C THR A 51 -10.33 -27.04 6.10
N SER A 52 -9.62 -25.97 5.75
CA SER A 52 -8.61 -25.33 6.57
C SER A 52 -8.60 -23.82 6.33
N THR A 53 -8.29 -23.06 7.38
CA THR A 53 -8.20 -21.61 7.31
C THR A 53 -6.88 -21.13 7.91
N PHE A 54 -6.36 -20.04 7.37
CA PHE A 54 -5.21 -19.32 7.89
C PHE A 54 -5.46 -17.82 7.75
N THR A 55 -5.15 -17.06 8.78
CA THR A 55 -5.21 -15.60 8.74
C THR A 55 -3.94 -15.02 9.35
N ASN A 56 -3.50 -13.89 8.81
CA ASN A 56 -2.34 -13.17 9.34
C ASN A 56 -2.56 -11.66 9.21
N THR A 57 -2.03 -10.91 10.15
CA THR A 57 -1.97 -9.45 10.12
C THR A 57 -0.57 -8.98 10.48
N ASP A 58 -0.13 -7.89 9.86
CA ASP A 58 1.17 -7.28 10.10
C ASP A 58 1.00 -5.75 10.03
N THR A 59 1.40 -5.05 11.08
CA THR A 59 1.27 -3.60 11.19
C THR A 59 2.60 -2.98 11.61
N ASN A 60 2.89 -1.81 11.07
CA ASN A 60 4.06 -1.03 11.42
C ASN A 60 3.70 0.46 11.41
N ALA A 61 3.91 1.13 12.54
CA ALA A 61 3.76 2.56 12.66
C ALA A 61 5.11 3.15 13.09
N THR A 62 5.67 4.02 12.25
CA THR A 62 6.93 4.73 12.52
C THR A 62 6.65 6.22 12.64
N SER A 63 7.12 6.83 13.72
CA SER A 63 7.01 8.26 14.00
C SER A 63 8.39 8.80 14.39
N ILE A 64 8.95 9.70 13.60
CA ILE A 64 10.24 10.36 13.83
C ILE A 64 10.01 11.87 13.77
N PHE A 65 10.50 12.59 14.78
CA PHE A 65 10.35 14.03 14.86
C PHE A 65 11.64 14.72 15.32
N ASN A 66 11.83 15.93 14.84
CA ASN A 66 12.91 16.85 15.18
C ASN A 66 12.39 18.29 15.07
N GLY A 67 11.76 18.77 16.14
CA GLY A 67 11.22 20.13 16.24
C GLY A 67 9.75 20.29 15.81
N GLY A 68 9.13 19.27 15.21
CA GLY A 68 7.71 19.23 14.88
C GLY A 68 6.96 18.10 15.58
N ASN A 69 5.70 17.90 15.20
CA ASN A 69 4.83 16.86 15.74
C ASN A 69 4.54 15.80 14.68
N VAL A 70 4.43 14.54 15.09
CA VAL A 70 4.01 13.45 14.22
C VAL A 70 3.25 12.39 14.98
N ALA A 71 2.12 11.97 14.42
CA ALA A 71 1.32 10.86 14.92
C ALA A 71 1.07 9.87 13.78
N THR A 72 1.23 8.58 14.07
CA THR A 72 1.09 7.51 13.09
C THR A 72 0.32 6.36 13.70
N ASN A 73 -0.65 5.83 12.95
CA ASN A 73 -1.46 4.68 13.32
C ASN A 73 -1.47 3.66 12.17
N ALA A 74 -1.42 2.37 12.53
CA ALA A 74 -1.50 1.24 11.61
C ALA A 74 -2.30 0.11 12.28
N ASP A 75 -3.42 -0.28 11.67
CA ASP A 75 -4.31 -1.34 12.15
C ASP A 75 -4.63 -2.33 11.02
N ALA A 76 -4.86 -3.59 11.38
CA ALA A 76 -5.21 -4.67 10.47
C ALA A 76 -6.07 -5.75 11.15
N ILE A 77 -7.08 -6.24 10.44
CA ILE A 77 -7.96 -7.34 10.85
C ILE A 77 -8.00 -8.37 9.72
N ALA A 78 -7.93 -9.65 10.09
CA ALA A 78 -8.12 -10.77 9.18
C ALA A 78 -8.95 -11.87 9.85
N TYR A 79 -10.01 -12.32 9.20
CA TYR A 79 -10.92 -13.35 9.70
C TYR A 79 -11.40 -14.25 8.56
N LEU A 80 -11.52 -15.55 8.82
CA LEU A 80 -12.21 -16.50 7.96
C LEU A 80 -12.93 -17.55 8.80
N GLY A 81 -14.26 -17.48 8.80
CA GLY A 81 -15.12 -18.48 9.41
C GLY A 81 -15.33 -19.69 8.49
N THR A 82 -15.67 -20.84 9.08
CA THR A 82 -15.93 -22.08 8.35
C THR A 82 -17.42 -22.41 8.24
N THR A 83 -18.23 -22.04 9.25
CA THR A 83 -19.67 -22.35 9.31
C THR A 83 -20.45 -21.22 9.99
N PRO A 84 -21.12 -20.32 9.24
CA PRO A 84 -21.05 -20.19 7.77
C PRO A 84 -19.69 -19.68 7.29
N PRO A 85 -19.28 -20.01 6.05
CA PRO A 85 -18.04 -19.49 5.48
C PRO A 85 -18.17 -17.99 5.16
N VAL A 86 -17.40 -17.18 5.88
CA VAL A 86 -17.35 -15.71 5.72
C VAL A 86 -15.92 -15.26 5.94
N GLY A 87 -15.36 -14.52 4.99
CA GLY A 87 -14.02 -13.93 5.08
C GLY A 87 -14.09 -12.42 5.23
N TYR A 88 -13.32 -11.83 6.15
CA TYR A 88 -13.25 -10.38 6.33
C TYR A 88 -11.81 -9.91 6.56
N SER A 89 -11.38 -8.93 5.77
CA SER A 89 -10.07 -8.30 5.88
C SER A 89 -10.23 -6.79 5.91
N SER A 90 -9.51 -6.14 6.82
CA SER A 90 -9.45 -4.68 6.92
C SER A 90 -8.01 -4.26 7.18
N THR A 91 -7.58 -3.18 6.54
CA THR A 91 -6.34 -2.49 6.87
C THR A 91 -6.61 -1.00 6.95
N PHE A 92 -5.98 -0.32 7.89
CA PHE A 92 -6.15 1.11 8.11
C PHE A 92 -4.81 1.72 8.50
N ASN A 93 -4.45 2.83 7.86
CA ASN A 93 -3.26 3.60 8.13
C ASN A 93 -3.58 5.09 8.13
N GLN A 94 -3.07 5.79 9.13
CA GLN A 94 -3.18 7.24 9.24
C GLN A 94 -1.84 7.81 9.70
N ALA A 95 -1.40 8.87 9.06
CA ALA A 95 -0.23 9.63 9.46
C ALA A 95 -0.58 11.12 9.44
N PHE A 96 -0.16 11.82 10.49
CA PHE A 96 -0.35 13.25 10.69
C PHE A 96 1.01 13.86 11.04
N GLY A 97 1.35 14.97 10.40
CA GLY A 97 2.54 15.75 10.66
C GLY A 97 2.20 17.23 10.75
N GLU A 98 2.92 17.94 11.62
CA GLU A 98 2.76 19.38 11.80
C GLU A 98 4.11 20.04 12.05
N ASN A 99 4.29 21.23 11.50
CA ASN A 99 5.51 22.04 11.61
C ASN A 99 6.71 21.44 10.85
N ASN A 100 7.86 21.29 11.50
CA ASN A 100 9.12 21.01 10.83
C ASN A 100 9.71 19.65 11.22
N GLY A 101 10.48 19.05 10.33
CA GLY A 101 11.37 17.94 10.68
C GLY A 101 10.64 16.71 11.21
N TYR A 102 9.64 16.20 10.48
CA TYR A 102 8.94 14.97 10.85
C TYR A 102 8.92 13.93 9.73
N LEU A 103 8.73 12.67 10.12
CA LEU A 103 8.43 11.53 9.25
C LEU A 103 7.45 10.59 9.98
N GLY A 104 6.27 10.40 9.39
CA GLY A 104 5.28 9.43 9.82
C GLY A 104 5.04 8.39 8.73
N ILE A 105 5.06 7.10 9.07
CA ILE A 105 4.81 5.99 8.13
C ILE A 105 3.96 4.93 8.80
N GLY A 106 2.70 4.78 8.35
CA GLY A 106 1.83 3.66 8.71
C GLY A 106 1.83 2.62 7.60
N LYS A 107 2.00 1.35 7.93
CA LYS A 107 1.84 0.21 7.01
C LYS A 107 1.00 -0.87 7.68
N SER A 108 0.03 -1.40 6.94
CA SER A 108 -0.78 -2.53 7.41
C SER A 108 -0.95 -3.55 6.29
N LYS A 109 -0.88 -4.82 6.66
CA LYS A 109 -1.17 -5.96 5.80
C LYS A 109 -2.12 -6.91 6.50
N SER A 110 -3.03 -7.50 5.73
CA SER A 110 -3.82 -8.65 6.16
C SER A 110 -3.86 -9.69 5.05
N THR A 111 -3.85 -10.95 5.47
CA THR A 111 -3.95 -12.12 4.60
C THR A 111 -5.01 -13.04 5.14
N ILE A 112 -5.86 -13.53 4.25
CA ILE A 112 -6.81 -14.59 4.51
C ILE A 112 -6.53 -15.71 3.53
N GLN A 113 -6.46 -16.93 4.04
CA GLN A 113 -6.35 -18.12 3.22
C GLN A 113 -7.39 -19.15 3.65
N GLY A 114 -8.13 -19.68 2.68
CA GLY A 114 -9.04 -20.81 2.86
C GLY A 114 -8.69 -21.92 1.88
N ILE A 115 -8.63 -23.16 2.36
CA ILE A 115 -8.45 -24.35 1.55
C ILE A 115 -9.79 -25.04 1.34
N PHE A 116 -10.10 -25.43 0.12
CA PHE A 116 -11.40 -25.98 -0.26
C PHE A 116 -11.21 -27.22 -1.15
N ASP A 117 -11.92 -28.30 -0.84
CA ASP A 117 -11.96 -29.51 -1.67
C ASP A 117 -13.17 -29.43 -2.61
N VAL A 118 -12.92 -29.37 -3.92
CA VAL A 118 -13.93 -29.16 -4.95
C VAL A 118 -14.16 -30.47 -5.68
N ASN A 119 -15.42 -30.92 -5.71
CA ASN A 119 -15.81 -32.13 -6.41
C ASN A 119 -15.73 -31.97 -7.93
N ASN A 120 -15.52 -33.08 -8.64
CA ASN A 120 -15.59 -33.10 -10.10
C ASN A 120 -16.95 -32.57 -10.62
N ASN A 121 -16.93 -31.98 -11.81
CA ASN A 121 -18.12 -31.43 -12.48
C ASN A 121 -18.93 -30.42 -11.65
N THR A 122 -18.29 -29.66 -10.74
CA THR A 122 -18.95 -28.64 -9.91
C THR A 122 -18.33 -27.26 -10.06
N HIS A 123 -19.03 -26.25 -9.52
CA HIS A 123 -18.57 -24.87 -9.49
C HIS A 123 -18.05 -24.50 -8.09
N PHE A 124 -16.87 -23.87 -8.06
CA PHE A 124 -16.42 -23.10 -6.91
C PHE A 124 -16.80 -21.63 -7.11
N SER A 125 -17.55 -21.06 -6.18
CA SER A 125 -18.02 -19.68 -6.28
C SER A 125 -18.10 -19.00 -4.93
N PHE A 126 -17.95 -17.67 -4.95
CA PHE A 126 -18.22 -16.81 -3.81
C PHE A 126 -18.51 -15.39 -4.29
N ASN A 127 -19.21 -14.62 -3.46
CA ASN A 127 -19.37 -13.18 -3.64
C ASN A 127 -18.27 -12.45 -2.90
N PHE A 128 -17.84 -11.32 -3.44
CA PHE A 128 -16.94 -10.41 -2.76
C PHE A 128 -17.40 -8.96 -2.87
N THR A 129 -17.16 -8.20 -1.81
CA THR A 129 -17.32 -6.75 -1.79
C THR A 129 -16.12 -6.12 -1.09
N GLY A 130 -15.89 -4.85 -1.34
CA GLY A 130 -14.83 -4.14 -0.67
C GLY A 130 -14.73 -2.69 -1.08
N ASP A 131 -13.77 -2.01 -0.46
CA ASP A 131 -13.46 -0.63 -0.77
C ASP A 131 -11.99 -0.30 -0.49
N LEU A 132 -11.48 0.65 -1.27
CA LEU A 132 -10.18 1.29 -1.10
C LEU A 132 -10.42 2.80 -0.94
N ASN A 133 -10.07 3.35 0.22
CA ASN A 133 -10.13 4.77 0.51
C ASN A 133 -8.72 5.30 0.72
N LEU A 134 -8.34 6.31 -0.07
CA LEU A 134 -7.08 7.01 0.04
C LEU A 134 -7.38 8.50 0.21
N ALA A 135 -6.63 9.18 1.06
CA ALA A 135 -6.68 10.62 1.18
C ALA A 135 -5.31 11.20 1.55
N THR A 136 -5.01 12.35 1.00
CA THR A 136 -3.81 13.15 1.29
C THR A 136 -4.21 14.61 1.46
N PHE A 137 -3.50 15.32 2.33
CA PHE A 137 -3.67 16.74 2.55
C PHE A 137 -2.33 17.37 2.93
N THR A 138 -2.04 18.56 2.43
CA THR A 138 -0.89 19.36 2.87
C THR A 138 -1.15 20.85 2.67
N ASP A 139 -0.89 21.67 3.70
CA ASP A 139 -0.96 23.14 3.59
C ASP A 139 0.28 23.75 2.91
N ASN A 140 1.34 22.95 2.71
CA ASN A 140 2.61 23.43 2.17
C ASN A 140 3.26 22.37 1.25
N PRO A 141 2.71 22.14 0.04
CA PRO A 141 3.19 21.11 -0.88
C PRO A 141 4.63 21.33 -1.38
N GLN A 142 5.23 22.51 -1.10
CA GLN A 142 6.62 22.81 -1.42
C GLN A 142 7.62 22.28 -0.38
N GLN A 143 7.18 22.07 0.87
CA GLN A 143 8.04 21.68 1.99
C GLN A 143 7.54 20.44 2.72
N GLU A 144 6.34 19.97 2.41
CA GLU A 144 5.74 18.81 3.02
C GLU A 144 5.21 17.87 1.94
N SER A 145 5.11 16.59 2.29
CA SER A 145 4.62 15.55 1.38
C SER A 145 3.70 14.62 2.13
N ALA A 146 2.53 14.36 1.54
CA ALA A 146 1.65 13.26 1.94
C ALA A 146 1.54 12.25 0.80
N SER A 147 1.49 10.97 1.17
CA SER A 147 1.19 9.89 0.23
C SER A 147 0.38 8.81 0.91
N ALA A 148 -0.59 8.28 0.17
CA ALA A 148 -1.45 7.19 0.59
C ALA A 148 -1.54 6.17 -0.53
N SER A 149 -1.34 4.88 -0.22
CA SER A 149 -1.40 3.83 -1.23
C SER A 149 -2.01 2.57 -0.66
N GLY A 150 -2.75 1.83 -1.48
CA GLY A 150 -3.28 0.54 -1.09
C GLY A 150 -3.41 -0.41 -2.26
N ASN A 151 -3.32 -1.70 -1.95
CA ASN A 151 -3.49 -2.79 -2.88
C ASN A 151 -4.18 -3.95 -2.17
N LEU A 152 -5.30 -4.40 -2.72
CA LEU A 152 -6.11 -5.45 -2.14
C LEU A 152 -6.77 -6.29 -3.23
N GLY A 153 -6.99 -7.57 -2.93
CA GLY A 153 -7.48 -8.51 -3.91
C GLY A 153 -7.44 -9.95 -3.40
N PHE A 154 -7.61 -10.87 -4.35
CA PHE A 154 -7.48 -12.29 -4.09
C PHE A 154 -6.97 -13.04 -5.30
N ALA A 155 -6.46 -14.25 -5.05
CA ALA A 155 -6.17 -15.25 -6.04
C ALA A 155 -6.78 -16.60 -5.63
N LEU A 156 -7.28 -17.35 -6.60
CA LEU A 156 -7.67 -18.75 -6.47
C LEU A 156 -6.56 -19.60 -7.08
N ILE A 157 -5.99 -20.51 -6.30
CA ILE A 157 -4.82 -21.31 -6.67
C ILE A 157 -5.20 -22.78 -6.62
N ASN A 158 -4.92 -23.53 -7.69
CA ASN A 158 -5.03 -24.99 -7.65
C ASN A 158 -3.81 -25.57 -6.93
N LEU A 159 -4.01 -26.32 -5.85
CA LEU A 159 -2.91 -26.85 -5.04
C LEU A 159 -2.23 -28.08 -5.66
N ALA A 160 -2.88 -28.79 -6.58
CA ALA A 160 -2.29 -29.94 -7.24
C ALA A 160 -1.14 -29.54 -8.19
N ASN A 161 -1.20 -28.33 -8.76
CA ASN A 161 -0.21 -27.85 -9.74
C ASN A 161 0.31 -26.43 -9.48
N ASN A 162 -0.09 -25.77 -8.38
CA ASN A 162 0.27 -24.41 -7.99
C ASN A 162 -0.04 -23.32 -9.03
N ASN A 163 -1.03 -23.55 -9.91
CA ASN A 163 -1.44 -22.55 -10.89
C ASN A 163 -2.48 -21.59 -10.32
N VAL A 164 -2.31 -20.29 -10.60
CA VAL A 164 -3.35 -19.27 -10.37
C VAL A 164 -4.45 -19.47 -11.41
N LEU A 165 -5.64 -19.83 -10.95
CA LEU A 165 -6.82 -20.05 -11.79
C LEU A 165 -7.56 -18.75 -12.07
N ASP A 166 -7.76 -17.96 -11.02
CA ASP A 166 -8.53 -16.73 -11.07
C ASP A 166 -7.98 -15.71 -10.08
N TYR A 167 -8.22 -14.44 -10.35
CA TYR A 167 -7.77 -13.36 -9.49
C TYR A 167 -8.61 -12.11 -9.67
N PHE A 168 -8.54 -11.25 -8.65
CA PHE A 168 -9.07 -9.89 -8.65
C PHE A 168 -8.11 -9.00 -7.88
N GLN A 169 -7.90 -7.77 -8.35
CA GLN A 169 -7.05 -6.80 -7.70
C GLN A 169 -7.54 -5.37 -7.93
N VAL A 170 -7.50 -4.57 -6.87
CA VAL A 170 -7.61 -3.11 -6.92
C VAL A 170 -6.38 -2.52 -6.26
N GLY A 171 -5.73 -1.59 -6.96
CA GLY A 171 -4.58 -0.87 -6.43
C GLY A 171 -4.69 0.62 -6.74
N GLY A 172 -4.28 1.45 -5.79
CA GLY A 172 -4.23 2.89 -5.99
C GLY A 172 -3.17 3.57 -5.14
N SER A 173 -2.78 4.78 -5.56
CA SER A 173 -1.83 5.64 -4.87
C SER A 173 -2.20 7.10 -5.10
N LEU A 174 -2.12 7.91 -4.05
CA LEU A 174 -2.24 9.36 -4.07
C LEU A 174 -0.97 10.01 -3.51
N THR A 175 -0.59 11.15 -4.06
CA THR A 175 0.57 11.92 -3.60
C THR A 175 0.45 13.40 -3.96
N THR A 176 0.60 14.26 -2.94
CA THR A 176 0.43 15.72 -3.06
C THR A 176 1.39 16.45 -4.01
N ALA A 177 2.39 15.76 -4.56
CA ALA A 177 3.39 16.32 -5.48
C ALA A 177 3.77 15.33 -6.60
N GLY A 178 2.97 14.29 -6.83
CA GLY A 178 3.31 13.19 -7.72
C GLY A 178 2.19 12.78 -8.65
N ASN A 179 2.31 11.57 -9.20
CA ASN A 179 1.30 10.99 -10.07
C ASN A 179 0.37 10.08 -9.27
N ASP A 180 -0.92 10.37 -9.40
CA ASP A 180 -1.96 9.53 -8.84
C ASP A 180 -2.26 8.35 -9.76
N SER A 181 -2.68 7.23 -9.17
CA SER A 181 -3.06 6.04 -9.92
C SER A 181 -4.19 5.28 -9.25
N LEU A 182 -5.01 4.64 -10.09
CA LEU A 182 -6.04 3.69 -9.69
C LEU A 182 -6.15 2.63 -10.78
N THR A 183 -6.09 1.37 -10.41
CA THR A 183 -6.07 0.24 -11.34
C THR A 183 -6.95 -0.90 -10.85
N TYR A 184 -7.55 -1.60 -11.82
CA TYR A 184 -8.35 -2.79 -11.61
C TYR A 184 -7.85 -3.88 -12.54
N GLN A 185 -7.76 -5.11 -12.02
CA GLN A 185 -7.45 -6.28 -12.84
C GLN A 185 -8.25 -7.47 -12.34
N ASN A 186 -8.68 -8.33 -13.26
CA ASN A 186 -9.42 -9.54 -12.92
C ASN A 186 -9.25 -10.61 -14.01
N SER A 187 -9.41 -11.87 -13.61
CA SER A 187 -9.50 -13.00 -14.55
C SER A 187 -10.90 -13.10 -15.18
N LYS A 188 -11.02 -13.96 -16.20
CA LYS A 188 -12.25 -14.16 -16.99
C LYS A 188 -13.47 -14.56 -16.14
N ASN A 189 -13.27 -15.41 -15.12
CA ASN A 189 -14.35 -15.97 -14.29
C ASN A 189 -14.75 -15.07 -13.12
N VAL A 190 -14.06 -13.94 -12.95
CA VAL A 190 -14.44 -12.89 -12.02
C VAL A 190 -15.25 -11.85 -12.76
N LYS A 191 -16.43 -11.52 -12.22
CA LYS A 191 -17.25 -10.39 -12.66
C LYS A 191 -17.42 -9.42 -11.51
N PHE A 192 -17.25 -8.13 -11.78
CA PHE A 192 -17.42 -7.10 -10.77
C PHE A 192 -17.94 -5.80 -11.38
N GLY A 193 -18.57 -4.99 -10.53
CA GLY A 193 -18.81 -3.58 -10.76
C GLY A 193 -18.00 -2.77 -9.76
N ALA A 194 -17.56 -1.59 -10.16
CA ALA A 194 -16.90 -0.64 -9.29
C ALA A 194 -17.52 0.75 -9.45
N PHE A 195 -17.55 1.49 -8.35
CA PHE A 195 -17.89 2.90 -8.30
C PHE A 195 -16.72 3.65 -7.67
N THR A 196 -16.28 4.72 -8.34
CA THR A 196 -15.18 5.57 -7.87
C THR A 196 -15.66 7.00 -7.72
N MET A 197 -15.36 7.59 -6.57
CA MET A 197 -15.50 9.02 -6.31
C MET A 197 -14.12 9.56 -5.94
N SER A 198 -13.64 10.57 -6.66
CA SER A 198 -12.29 11.09 -6.48
C SER A 198 -12.23 12.59 -6.68
N ASN A 199 -11.36 13.24 -5.90
CA ASN A 199 -10.80 14.55 -6.20
C ASN A 199 -9.28 14.40 -6.12
N ILE A 200 -8.59 14.49 -7.25
CA ILE A 200 -7.14 14.23 -7.37
C ILE A 200 -6.39 15.48 -7.81
N ALA A 201 -6.85 16.65 -7.33
CA ALA A 201 -6.29 17.93 -7.72
C ALA A 201 -6.09 18.83 -6.50
N GLY A 202 -4.94 19.49 -6.46
CA GLY A 202 -4.60 20.49 -5.46
C GLY A 202 -3.95 19.91 -4.22
N GLU A 203 -4.08 20.63 -3.11
CA GLU A 203 -3.46 20.32 -1.81
C GLU A 203 -4.20 19.24 -1.02
N GLN A 204 -5.40 18.88 -1.46
CA GLN A 204 -6.24 17.86 -0.86
C GLN A 204 -6.69 16.87 -1.94
N GLU A 205 -6.24 15.63 -1.83
CA GLU A 205 -6.64 14.58 -2.75
C GLU A 205 -7.36 13.47 -1.99
N PHE A 206 -8.36 12.89 -2.61
CA PHE A 206 -8.99 11.68 -2.14
C PHE A 206 -9.47 10.82 -3.29
N THR A 207 -9.49 9.51 -3.05
CA THR A 207 -10.18 8.56 -3.90
C THR A 207 -10.83 7.49 -3.04
N THR A 208 -12.13 7.30 -3.25
CA THR A 208 -12.91 6.21 -2.67
C THR A 208 -13.39 5.35 -3.81
N THR A 209 -12.96 4.09 -3.78
CA THR A 209 -13.38 3.07 -4.72
C THR A 209 -14.11 1.99 -3.97
N ALA A 210 -15.38 1.75 -4.30
CA ALA A 210 -16.16 0.63 -3.78
C ALA A 210 -16.44 -0.35 -4.92
N PHE A 211 -16.39 -1.65 -4.63
CA PHE A 211 -16.64 -2.68 -5.62
C PHE A 211 -17.42 -3.84 -5.04
N ASN A 212 -18.16 -4.50 -5.92
CA ASN A 212 -18.91 -5.72 -5.63
C ASN A 212 -18.80 -6.66 -6.82
N GLY A 213 -18.65 -7.95 -6.55
CA GLY A 213 -18.48 -8.94 -7.60
C GLY A 213 -18.72 -10.35 -7.12
N TYR A 214 -18.52 -11.28 -8.05
CA TYR A 214 -18.56 -12.71 -7.79
C TYR A 214 -17.51 -13.42 -8.64
N LEU A 215 -17.01 -14.53 -8.10
CA LEU A 215 -16.22 -15.51 -8.82
C LEU A 215 -17.09 -16.74 -9.07
N ASN A 216 -16.96 -17.34 -10.25
CA ASN A 216 -17.59 -18.63 -10.54
C ASN A 216 -16.72 -19.48 -11.47
N HIS A 217 -15.97 -20.44 -10.93
CA HIS A 217 -15.06 -21.32 -11.68
C HIS A 217 -15.60 -22.75 -11.74
N TYR A 218 -15.63 -23.34 -12.95
CA TYR A 218 -16.05 -24.73 -13.15
C TYR A 218 -14.84 -25.69 -13.10
N PHE A 219 -14.95 -26.76 -12.35
CA PHE A 219 -13.94 -27.81 -12.25
C PHE A 219 -14.47 -29.08 -12.92
N GLN A 220 -13.73 -29.57 -13.91
CA GLN A 220 -14.05 -30.85 -14.55
C GLN A 220 -13.64 -32.02 -13.64
N ASP A 221 -12.46 -31.93 -13.04
CA ASP A 221 -11.89 -32.96 -12.15
C ASP A 221 -11.95 -32.51 -10.68
N GLU A 222 -11.94 -33.49 -9.78
CA GLU A 222 -11.83 -33.22 -8.35
C GLU A 222 -10.46 -32.63 -8.01
N THR A 223 -10.43 -31.60 -7.18
CA THR A 223 -9.18 -30.91 -6.83
C THR A 223 -9.30 -30.15 -5.52
N THR A 224 -8.16 -29.80 -4.92
CA THR A 224 -8.10 -28.85 -3.81
C THR A 224 -7.64 -27.48 -4.31
N VAL A 225 -8.31 -26.43 -3.85
CA VAL A 225 -7.95 -25.03 -4.17
C VAL A 225 -7.70 -24.21 -2.92
N ALA A 226 -6.82 -23.22 -3.03
CA ALA A 226 -6.62 -22.19 -2.03
C ALA A 226 -7.18 -20.86 -2.54
N LEU A 227 -8.09 -20.25 -1.78
CA LEU A 227 -8.35 -18.82 -1.88
C LEU A 227 -7.31 -18.11 -1.02
N VAL A 228 -6.53 -17.20 -1.62
CA VAL A 228 -5.61 -16.32 -0.90
C VAL A 228 -6.03 -14.88 -1.17
N ALA A 229 -6.57 -14.21 -0.15
CA ALA A 229 -6.88 -12.79 -0.19
C ALA A 229 -5.79 -11.99 0.53
N TYR A 230 -5.45 -10.83 -0.03
CA TYR A 230 -4.49 -9.92 0.54
C TYR A 230 -5.06 -8.50 0.54
N ASN A 231 -4.60 -7.71 1.50
CA ASN A 231 -4.96 -6.31 1.61
C ASN A 231 -3.80 -5.60 2.30
N SER A 232 -3.20 -4.64 1.61
CA SER A 232 -2.02 -3.92 2.03
C SER A 232 -2.27 -2.44 1.84
N THR A 233 -2.08 -1.64 2.88
CA THR A 233 -2.21 -0.18 2.84
C THR A 233 -1.00 0.49 3.47
N GLN A 234 -0.76 1.73 3.06
CA GLN A 234 0.30 2.57 3.59
C GLN A 234 -0.14 4.03 3.57
N SER A 235 0.17 4.75 4.65
CA SER A 235 0.14 6.20 4.70
C SER A 235 1.53 6.72 5.05
N LYS A 236 1.90 7.87 4.51
CA LYS A 236 3.17 8.53 4.83
C LYS A 236 3.02 10.05 4.77
N VAL A 237 3.60 10.70 5.77
CA VAL A 237 3.78 12.16 5.82
C VAL A 237 5.24 12.47 6.10
N ALA A 238 5.80 13.49 5.46
CA ALA A 238 7.18 13.89 5.69
C ALA A 238 7.45 15.34 5.28
N VAL A 239 8.31 16.02 6.03
CA VAL A 239 9.05 17.20 5.55
C VAL A 239 10.31 16.67 4.85
N PRO A 240 10.52 16.89 3.54
CA PRO A 240 11.79 16.54 2.90
C PRO A 240 12.91 17.28 3.64
N THR A 241 13.86 16.54 4.20
CA THR A 241 15.08 17.17 4.70
C THR A 241 15.73 17.91 3.53
N PRO A 242 16.11 19.19 3.67
CA PRO A 242 16.95 19.84 2.68
C PRO A 242 18.14 18.93 2.43
N SER A 243 18.37 18.55 1.17
CA SER A 243 19.56 17.81 0.78
C SER A 243 20.78 18.70 1.02
N MET A 244 21.27 18.76 2.25
CA MET A 244 22.62 19.18 2.51
C MET A 244 23.52 18.09 1.91
N LEU A 245 23.91 18.27 0.65
CA LEU A 245 25.15 17.82 -0.01
C LEU A 245 24.97 18.01 -1.53
N PRO A 246 25.57 19.07 -2.09
CA PRO A 246 26.92 18.92 -2.63
C PRO A 246 27.82 20.11 -2.25
N ALA A 247 28.35 20.13 -1.03
CA ALA A 247 29.33 21.14 -0.61
C ALA A 247 30.61 20.57 0.01
N LEU A 248 30.77 19.24 0.09
CA LEU A 248 31.93 18.58 0.71
C LEU A 248 32.67 17.62 -0.25
N ILE A 249 32.74 17.96 -1.54
CA ILE A 249 33.69 17.35 -2.48
C ILE A 249 34.44 18.46 -3.23
N PHE A 250 35.07 19.38 -2.49
CA PHE A 250 36.07 20.30 -3.02
C PHE A 250 37.30 20.42 -2.11
N GLY A 251 37.66 19.32 -1.45
CA GLY A 251 38.91 19.25 -0.67
C GLY A 251 39.48 17.85 -0.76
N TRP A 252 40.59 17.72 -1.50
CA TRP A 252 41.51 16.57 -1.61
C TRP A 252 41.61 15.91 -2.99
N GLY A 253 41.69 16.74 -4.04
CA GLY A 253 42.13 16.32 -5.37
C GLY A 253 43.30 17.16 -5.88
N ALA A 254 44.34 17.36 -5.07
CA ALA A 254 45.53 18.11 -5.48
C ALA A 254 46.83 17.53 -4.94
N ILE A 255 47.04 16.20 -5.04
CA ILE A 255 48.39 15.59 -5.00
C ILE A 255 48.39 14.36 -5.92
N SER A 256 48.73 14.56 -7.19
CA SER A 256 49.36 13.54 -8.05
C SER A 256 49.69 14.12 -9.42
N LEU A 257 50.65 15.05 -9.44
CA LEU A 257 51.37 15.40 -10.65
C LEU A 257 52.82 14.96 -10.52
N GLY A 258 53.22 14.12 -11.47
CA GLY A 258 54.61 13.93 -11.86
C GLY A 258 55.34 12.85 -11.09
N LEU A 259 55.32 11.63 -11.62
CA LEU A 259 56.55 10.86 -11.86
C LEU A 259 56.20 9.60 -12.65
N LYS A 260 56.29 9.67 -13.99
CA LYS A 260 56.68 8.51 -14.78
C LYS A 260 57.38 8.93 -16.08
N ARG A 261 58.68 8.61 -16.07
CA ARG A 261 59.48 8.06 -17.18
C ARG A 261 59.75 8.95 -18.40
N LYS A 262 60.99 9.44 -18.45
CA LYS A 262 61.80 9.38 -19.67
C LYS A 262 63.02 8.50 -19.40
N ARG A 263 63.14 7.40 -20.15
CA ARG A 263 64.32 6.52 -20.18
C ARG A 263 64.71 6.35 -21.65
N GLN A 264 65.85 6.91 -22.02
CA GLN A 264 66.63 6.64 -23.24
C GLN A 264 67.90 7.52 -23.14
N LYS A 265 69.12 7.15 -23.53
CA LYS A 265 69.96 5.93 -23.55
C LYS A 265 71.34 6.44 -24.03
N SER A 266 72.44 5.96 -23.44
CA SER A 266 73.88 6.06 -23.88
C SER A 266 74.49 7.47 -24.00
N SER A 267 75.80 7.72 -23.87
CA SER A 267 77.04 6.93 -23.82
C SER A 267 78.15 7.76 -23.14
N GLU A 268 79.11 7.06 -22.54
CA GLU A 268 80.57 7.32 -22.37
C GLU A 268 81.20 8.73 -22.34
N ALA A 269 82.13 8.90 -21.37
CA ALA A 269 83.48 9.51 -21.42
C ALA A 269 83.73 10.34 -20.13
N CYS A 270 84.54 9.91 -19.16
CA CYS A 270 86.02 9.90 -19.11
C CYS A 270 86.65 11.28 -18.80
N LEU A 271 87.52 11.30 -17.77
CA LEU A 271 88.53 12.33 -17.38
C LEU A 271 87.99 13.65 -16.78
N SER A 272 88.66 14.38 -15.88
CA SER A 272 89.83 14.22 -15.01
C SER A 272 89.94 15.53 -14.20
N GLU A 273 90.36 15.43 -12.95
CA GLU A 273 91.25 16.34 -12.21
C GLU A 273 91.01 17.87 -12.05
N LYS A 274 91.24 18.27 -10.77
CA LYS A 274 91.89 19.49 -10.24
C LYS A 274 91.11 20.81 -10.35
N HIS A 275 90.98 21.61 -9.29
CA HIS A 275 91.96 21.96 -8.25
C HIS A 275 91.36 21.94 -6.83
#